data_AF-A0A7X9MK09-F1
#
_entry.id   AF-A0A7X9MK09-F1
#
_cell.length_a   1.000
_cell.length_b   1.000
_cell.length_c   1.000
_cell.angle_alpha   90.00
_cell.angle_beta   90.00
_cell.angle_gamma   90.00
#
_symmetry.space_group_name_H-M   'P 1'
#
loop_
_entity.id
_entity.type
_entity.pdbx_description
1 polymer ?
#
loop_
_entity_poly.entity_id
_entity_poly.type
_entity_poly.pdbx_seq_one_letter_code
_entity_poly.pdbx_strand_id
1 'polypeptide(L)'
;MTRVRDIRKSAVYDAESMVRRMFDLADERGLRTVEVAGSSVTLPVERRFASLDSVQRYVDAVLALDWVRARWPRAAVPVRIRVRAGNTAAHYENDCATIALPEHRANRAWAFRELVVLHELAHHLDPQDPDDPTEAAHGAGFVDRFLTLVGEIIGAEAVFVLRATGITGGEQRT
;
A
#
# COMPACT_ATOMS: atom_id res chain seq x y z
N MET A 1 -21.85 -11.29 12.27
CA MET A 1 -21.70 -10.22 11.27
C MET A 1 -21.10 -10.83 10.02
N THR A 2 -21.74 -10.67 8.87
CA THR A 2 -21.33 -11.32 7.62
C THR A 2 -20.32 -10.41 6.92
N ARG A 3 -19.04 -10.80 6.95
CA ARG A 3 -17.96 -10.06 6.27
C ARG A 3 -18.24 -9.99 4.77
N VAL A 4 -18.21 -8.79 4.18
CA VAL A 4 -18.37 -8.61 2.73
C VAL A 4 -17.27 -9.38 1.99
N ARG A 5 -17.64 -10.13 0.95
CA ARG A 5 -16.70 -10.98 0.21
C ARG A 5 -15.70 -10.12 -0.56
N ASP A 6 -14.43 -10.44 -0.39
CA ASP A 6 -13.31 -9.68 -0.96
C ASP A 6 -12.87 -10.21 -2.33
N ILE A 7 -13.63 -9.85 -3.37
CA ILE A 7 -13.48 -10.39 -4.73
C ILE A 7 -12.24 -9.81 -5.44
N ARG A 8 -11.85 -8.57 -5.12
CA ARG A 8 -10.75 -7.85 -5.79
C ARG A 8 -9.37 -8.12 -5.18
N LYS A 9 -9.32 -8.80 -4.03
CA LYS A 9 -8.09 -9.13 -3.31
C LYS A 9 -6.99 -9.71 -4.20
N SER A 10 -7.30 -10.72 -5.01
CA SER A 10 -6.29 -11.36 -5.89
C SER A 10 -5.71 -10.36 -6.86
N ALA A 11 -6.58 -9.60 -7.56
CA ALA A 11 -6.14 -8.62 -8.55
C ALA A 11 -5.23 -7.55 -7.94
N VAL A 12 -5.51 -7.09 -6.72
CA VAL A 12 -4.65 -6.14 -5.99
C VAL A 12 -3.28 -6.75 -5.70
N TYR A 13 -3.23 -7.96 -5.14
CA TYR A 13 -1.94 -8.61 -4.85
C TYR A 13 -1.15 -8.98 -6.10
N ASP A 14 -1.82 -9.36 -7.18
CA ASP A 14 -1.20 -9.68 -8.47
C ASP A 14 -0.57 -8.42 -9.08
N ALA A 15 -1.32 -7.31 -9.10
CA ALA A 15 -0.83 -6.00 -9.52
C ALA A 15 0.40 -5.57 -8.73
N GLU A 16 0.33 -5.57 -7.40
CA GLU A 16 1.47 -5.21 -6.56
C GLU A 16 2.68 -6.12 -6.75
N SER A 17 2.46 -7.43 -6.92
CA SER A 17 3.56 -8.37 -7.14
C SER A 17 4.27 -8.09 -8.45
N MET A 18 3.52 -7.75 -9.50
CA MET A 18 4.08 -7.36 -10.77
C MET A 18 4.87 -6.04 -10.66
N VAL A 19 4.30 -5.01 -10.00
CA VAL A 19 4.98 -3.73 -9.80
C VAL A 19 6.25 -3.89 -8.97
N ARG A 20 6.21 -4.59 -7.82
CA ARG A 20 7.40 -4.87 -7.01
C ARG A 20 8.51 -5.51 -7.83
N ARG A 21 8.16 -6.49 -8.68
CA ARG A 21 9.12 -7.13 -9.58
C ARG A 21 9.73 -6.16 -10.60
N MET A 22 8.94 -5.21 -11.12
CA MET A 22 9.47 -4.17 -12.02
C MET A 22 10.48 -3.27 -11.30
N PHE A 23 10.19 -2.84 -10.07
CA PHE A 23 11.11 -2.03 -9.26
C PHE A 23 12.39 -2.80 -8.92
N ASP A 24 12.29 -4.07 -8.56
CA ASP A 24 13.45 -4.93 -8.30
C ASP A 24 14.35 -5.06 -9.53
N LEU A 25 13.77 -5.34 -10.70
CA LEU A 25 14.54 -5.44 -11.94
C LEU A 25 15.18 -4.12 -12.34
N ALA A 26 14.50 -2.98 -12.10
CA ALA A 26 15.05 -1.66 -12.36
C ALA A 26 16.26 -1.35 -11.48
N ASP A 27 16.21 -1.70 -10.20
CA ASP A 27 17.32 -1.56 -9.25
C ASP A 27 18.49 -2.48 -9.64
N GLU A 28 18.21 -3.77 -9.89
CA GLU A 28 19.22 -4.79 -10.23
C GLU A 28 20.00 -4.45 -11.52
N ARG A 29 19.32 -3.86 -12.51
CA ARG A 29 19.92 -3.53 -13.81
C ARG A 29 20.48 -2.12 -13.89
N GLY A 30 20.18 -1.26 -12.90
CA GLY A 30 20.49 0.16 -12.96
C GLY A 30 19.75 0.90 -14.09
N LEU A 31 18.63 0.35 -14.58
CA LEU A 31 17.84 0.89 -15.69
C LEU A 31 16.40 1.07 -15.24
N ARG A 32 16.00 2.33 -14.97
CA ARG A 32 14.66 2.65 -14.44
C ARG A 32 13.62 2.97 -15.51
N THR A 33 14.03 3.19 -16.75
CA THR A 33 13.10 3.41 -17.85
C THR A 33 12.61 2.05 -18.37
N VAL A 34 11.30 1.84 -18.31
CA VAL A 34 10.62 0.59 -18.69
C VAL A 34 9.47 0.88 -19.64
N GLU A 35 9.13 -0.09 -20.48
CA GLU A 35 7.95 -0.03 -21.34
C GLU A 35 6.73 -0.64 -20.64
N VAL A 36 5.68 0.15 -20.46
CA VAL A 36 4.43 -0.27 -19.79
C VAL A 36 3.26 0.21 -20.62
N ALA A 37 2.42 -0.72 -21.07
CA ALA A 37 1.25 -0.43 -21.93
C ALA A 37 1.58 0.46 -23.16
N GLY A 38 2.75 0.26 -23.76
CA GLY A 38 3.22 1.03 -24.92
C GLY A 38 3.76 2.44 -24.60
N SER A 39 3.92 2.77 -23.32
CA SER A 39 4.53 4.02 -22.85
C SER A 39 5.89 3.76 -22.23
N SER A 40 6.84 4.66 -22.51
CA SER A 40 8.13 4.69 -21.83
C SER A 40 8.02 5.44 -20.50
N VAL A 41 8.22 4.73 -19.39
CA VAL A 41 8.01 5.24 -18.03
C VAL A 41 9.31 5.13 -17.25
N THR A 42 9.73 6.24 -16.62
CA THR A 42 10.87 6.21 -15.69
C THR A 42 10.34 5.92 -14.29
N LEU A 43 10.59 4.72 -13.76
CA LEU A 43 10.13 4.34 -12.43
C LEU A 43 10.79 5.22 -11.36
N PRO A 44 10.02 5.75 -10.39
CA PRO A 44 10.59 6.45 -9.24
C PRO A 44 11.38 5.46 -8.38
N VAL A 45 12.22 5.95 -7.47
CA VAL A 45 12.91 5.08 -6.51
C VAL A 45 11.96 4.73 -5.37
N GLU A 46 11.71 3.44 -5.15
CA GLU A 46 10.94 2.98 -4.01
C GLU A 46 11.81 2.97 -2.75
N ARG A 47 11.30 3.55 -1.66
CA ARG A 47 12.00 3.46 -0.38
C ARG A 47 11.97 2.03 0.17
N ARG A 48 13.13 1.60 0.66
CA ARG A 48 13.28 0.36 1.44
C ARG A 48 13.64 0.68 2.88
N PHE A 49 13.05 -0.07 3.82
CA PHE A 49 13.23 0.14 5.25
C PHE A 49 14.18 -0.89 5.82
N ALA A 50 15.12 -0.46 6.67
CA ALA A 50 16.10 -1.36 7.29
C ALA A 50 15.61 -1.93 8.63
N SER A 51 14.57 -1.34 9.22
CA SER A 51 14.05 -1.72 10.55
C SER A 51 12.59 -1.34 10.73
N LEU A 52 11.92 -1.94 11.72
CA LEU A 52 10.56 -1.57 12.12
C LEU A 52 10.49 -0.11 12.59
N ASP A 53 11.51 0.38 13.29
CA ASP A 53 11.57 1.78 13.73
C ASP A 53 11.62 2.75 12.54
N SER A 54 12.29 2.36 11.45
CA SER A 54 12.29 3.16 10.21
C SER A 54 10.92 3.16 9.52
N VAL A 55 10.17 2.07 9.60
CA VAL A 55 8.78 2.00 9.14
C VAL A 55 7.87 2.84 10.02
N GLN A 56 8.00 2.75 11.35
CA GLN A 56 7.18 3.52 12.30
C GLN A 56 7.32 5.02 12.05
N ARG A 57 8.56 5.54 11.96
CA ARG A 57 8.80 6.96 11.65
C ARG A 57 8.21 7.38 10.30
N TYR A 58 8.25 6.50 9.30
CA TYR A 58 7.67 6.77 8.00
C TYR A 58 6.14 6.85 8.06
N VAL A 59 5.51 5.88 8.73
CA VAL A 59 4.05 5.87 8.93
C VAL A 59 3.59 7.10 9.70
N ASP A 60 4.28 7.45 10.79
CA ASP A 60 3.97 8.65 11.57
C ASP A 60 4.08 9.92 10.71
N ALA A 61 5.09 10.00 9.85
CA ALA A 61 5.28 11.13 8.94
C ALA A 61 4.17 11.21 7.88
N VAL A 62 3.75 10.08 7.30
CA VAL A 62 2.64 10.05 6.31
C VAL A 62 1.32 10.47 6.96
N LEU A 63 1.00 9.96 8.15
CA LEU A 63 -0.21 10.35 8.90
C LEU A 63 -0.16 11.81 9.39
N ALA A 64 1.03 12.41 9.42
CA ALA A 64 1.21 13.81 9.76
C ALA A 64 1.02 14.79 8.60
N LEU A 65 0.97 14.30 7.35
CA LEU A 65 0.77 15.15 6.17
C LEU A 65 -0.60 15.85 6.23
N ASP A 66 -0.62 17.16 5.99
CA ASP A 66 -1.85 17.97 6.09
C ASP A 66 -2.95 17.45 5.15
N TRP A 67 -2.59 17.07 3.92
CA TRP A 67 -3.55 16.55 2.95
C TRP A 67 -4.12 15.18 3.34
N VAL A 68 -3.32 14.33 4.01
CA VAL A 68 -3.77 13.02 4.53
C VAL A 68 -4.79 13.26 5.64
N ARG A 69 -4.48 14.13 6.60
CA ARG A 69 -5.38 14.48 7.71
C ARG A 69 -6.66 15.15 7.26
N ALA A 70 -6.57 16.02 6.26
CA ALA A 70 -7.72 16.70 5.68
C ALA A 70 -8.65 15.72 4.94
N ARG A 71 -8.09 14.70 4.27
CA ARG A 71 -8.87 13.74 3.46
C ARG A 71 -9.42 12.57 4.30
N TRP A 72 -8.67 12.10 5.30
CA TRP A 72 -9.03 10.91 6.08
C TRP A 72 -8.95 11.19 7.59
N PRO A 73 -10.09 11.41 8.26
CA PRO A 73 -10.13 11.67 9.71
C PRO A 73 -9.45 10.59 10.56
N ARG A 74 -9.45 9.34 10.07
CA ARG A 74 -8.82 8.19 10.73
C ARG A 74 -7.31 8.37 10.92
N ALA A 75 -6.66 9.24 10.14
CA ALA A 75 -5.25 9.61 10.30
C ALA A 75 -4.90 10.24 11.67
N ALA A 76 -5.90 10.73 12.42
CA ALA A 76 -5.71 11.18 13.80
C ALA A 76 -5.42 10.03 14.79
N VAL A 77 -5.71 8.78 14.40
CA VAL A 77 -5.44 7.59 15.22
C VAL A 77 -4.03 7.09 14.92
N PRO A 78 -3.14 7.02 15.92
CA PRO A 78 -1.78 6.56 15.69
C PRO A 78 -1.76 5.08 15.32
N VAL A 79 -0.87 4.72 14.40
CA VAL A 79 -0.63 3.33 14.00
C VAL A 79 0.62 2.81 14.71
N ARG A 80 0.56 1.58 15.22
CA ARG A 80 1.73 0.88 15.75
C ARG A 80 2.29 -0.09 14.73
N ILE A 81 3.60 -0.08 14.54
CA ILE A 81 4.31 -1.10 13.77
C ILE A 81 4.76 -2.21 14.72
N ARG A 82 4.45 -3.45 14.36
CA ARG A 82 4.78 -4.62 15.18
C ARG A 82 5.39 -5.72 14.33
N VAL A 83 6.36 -6.44 14.91
CA VAL A 83 6.85 -7.69 14.32
C VAL A 83 5.83 -8.81 14.51
N ARG A 84 5.69 -9.66 13.50
CA ARG A 84 4.96 -10.93 13.63
C ARG A 84 5.81 -12.12 13.22
N ALA A 85 5.61 -13.22 13.92
CA ALA A 85 6.13 -14.52 13.52
C ALA A 85 5.32 -15.06 12.33
N GLY A 86 6.00 -15.64 11.34
CA GLY A 86 5.38 -16.26 10.16
C GLY A 86 5.86 -15.69 8.82
N ASN A 87 5.50 -16.41 7.75
CA ASN A 87 5.89 -16.09 6.36
C ASN A 87 4.75 -15.43 5.57
N THR A 88 3.64 -15.11 6.24
CA THR A 88 2.46 -14.49 5.64
C THR A 88 2.68 -13.00 5.46
N ALA A 89 1.90 -12.41 4.55
CA ALA A 89 2.03 -11.01 4.16
C ALA A 89 1.92 -10.06 5.36
N ALA A 90 2.41 -8.83 5.17
CA ALA A 90 2.01 -7.72 6.00
C ALA A 90 0.48 -7.65 6.07
N HIS A 91 -0.05 -7.22 7.21
CA HIS A 91 -1.48 -6.95 7.34
C HIS A 91 -1.74 -5.92 8.44
N TYR A 92 -2.78 -5.13 8.24
CA TYR A 92 -3.34 -4.23 9.23
C TYR A 92 -4.36 -4.94 10.14
N GLU A 93 -4.24 -4.70 11.44
CA GLU A 93 -5.13 -5.18 12.50
C GLU A 93 -5.95 -3.99 13.01
N ASN A 94 -7.26 -3.96 12.70
CA ASN A 94 -8.10 -2.79 12.96
C ASN A 94 -8.31 -2.53 14.45
N ASP A 95 -8.62 -3.59 15.23
CA ASP A 95 -8.93 -3.54 16.66
C ASP A 95 -7.87 -2.81 17.49
N CYS A 96 -6.61 -2.87 17.07
CA CYS A 96 -5.47 -2.29 17.79
C CYS A 96 -4.66 -1.29 16.94
N ALA A 97 -5.18 -0.85 15.80
CA ALA A 97 -4.51 0.05 14.86
C ALA A 97 -3.04 -0.34 14.63
N THR A 98 -2.78 -1.62 14.33
CA THR A 98 -1.43 -2.15 14.23
C THR A 98 -1.14 -2.68 12.84
N ILE A 99 -0.02 -2.27 12.25
CA ILE A 99 0.52 -2.89 11.04
C ILE A 99 1.53 -3.94 11.48
N ALA A 100 1.21 -5.20 11.21
CA ALA A 100 2.06 -6.33 11.55
C ALA A 100 2.95 -6.72 10.35
N LEU A 101 4.25 -6.50 10.47
CA LEU A 101 5.24 -6.86 9.45
C LEU A 101 5.96 -8.16 9.83
N PRO A 102 6.25 -9.04 8.86
CA PRO A 102 7.10 -10.20 9.12
C PRO A 102 8.49 -9.74 9.58
N GLU A 103 9.27 -10.64 10.19
CA GLU A 103 10.66 -10.32 10.53
C GLU A 103 11.48 -9.87 9.31
N HIS A 104 12.27 -8.81 9.47
CA HIS A 104 13.22 -8.33 8.46
C HIS A 104 14.43 -9.29 8.35
N ARG A 105 14.23 -10.44 7.70
CA ARG A 105 15.26 -11.46 7.46
C ARG A 105 15.16 -12.03 6.05
N ALA A 106 16.29 -12.15 5.36
CA ALA A 106 16.44 -12.86 4.08
C ALA A 106 15.29 -12.60 3.08
N ASN A 107 14.59 -13.65 2.63
CA ASN A 107 13.47 -13.64 1.66
C ASN A 107 12.22 -12.86 2.11
N ARG A 108 12.25 -12.11 3.23
CA ARG A 108 11.12 -11.31 3.76
C ARG A 108 11.36 -9.81 3.73
N ALA A 109 12.52 -9.37 3.22
CA ALA A 109 12.81 -7.95 3.02
C ALA A 109 11.79 -7.26 2.07
N TRP A 110 11.06 -8.03 1.25
CA TRP A 110 9.99 -7.51 0.40
C TRP A 110 8.89 -6.77 1.18
N ALA A 111 8.63 -7.13 2.44
CA ALA A 111 7.61 -6.49 3.26
C ALA A 111 8.04 -5.11 3.80
N PHE A 112 9.33 -4.78 3.74
CA PHE A 112 9.91 -3.54 4.23
C PHE A 112 10.11 -2.55 3.09
N ARG A 113 9.03 -2.32 2.34
CA ARG A 113 9.00 -1.47 1.16
C ARG A 113 7.86 -0.49 1.23
N GLU A 114 8.07 0.68 0.65
CA GLU A 114 7.13 1.79 0.67
C GLU A 114 5.75 1.37 0.17
N LEU A 115 5.67 0.62 -0.94
CA LEU A 115 4.40 0.18 -1.51
C LEU A 115 3.59 -0.72 -0.55
N VAL A 116 4.27 -1.64 0.15
CA VAL A 116 3.64 -2.52 1.13
C VAL A 116 3.12 -1.72 2.33
N VAL A 117 3.93 -0.76 2.82
CA VAL A 117 3.50 0.08 3.95
C VAL A 117 2.31 0.97 3.57
N LEU A 118 2.30 1.51 2.34
CA LEU A 118 1.18 2.31 1.83
C LEU A 118 -0.09 1.46 1.63
N HIS A 119 0.03 0.18 1.25
CA HIS A 119 -1.11 -0.74 1.22
C HIS A 119 -1.75 -0.86 2.59
N GLU A 120 -0.95 -1.15 3.62
CA GLU A 120 -1.48 -1.32 4.98
C GLU A 120 -2.03 -0.01 5.56
N LEU A 121 -1.42 1.14 5.21
CA LEU A 121 -1.97 2.44 5.53
C LEU A 121 -3.32 2.72 4.84
N ALA A 122 -3.53 2.23 3.62
CA ALA A 122 -4.82 2.38 2.94
C ALA A 122 -5.95 1.61 3.65
N HIS A 123 -5.64 0.47 4.30
CA HIS A 123 -6.56 -0.22 5.20
C HIS A 123 -6.79 0.57 6.50
N HIS A 124 -5.73 1.12 7.08
CA HIS A 124 -5.85 1.94 8.29
C HIS A 124 -6.73 3.18 8.09
N LEU A 125 -6.60 3.85 6.94
CA LEU A 125 -7.30 5.08 6.61
C LEU A 125 -8.75 4.87 6.15
N ASP A 126 -9.24 3.63 6.19
CA ASP A 126 -10.64 3.34 5.94
C ASP A 126 -11.53 4.03 7.00
N PRO A 127 -12.49 4.90 6.60
CA PRO A 127 -13.39 5.55 7.53
C PRO A 127 -14.48 4.62 8.08
N GLN A 128 -14.63 3.40 7.55
CA GLN A 128 -15.67 2.47 7.97
C GLN A 128 -15.54 2.06 9.44
N ASP A 129 -16.69 1.81 10.06
CA ASP A 129 -16.73 1.16 11.36
C ASP A 129 -16.08 -0.24 11.23
N PRO A 130 -15.00 -0.52 11.97
CA PRO A 130 -14.34 -1.83 11.93
C PRO A 130 -15.25 -2.98 12.29
N ASP A 131 -16.22 -2.74 13.17
CA ASP A 131 -17.15 -3.75 13.63
C ASP A 131 -18.24 -4.00 12.59
N ASP A 132 -18.67 -2.98 11.83
CA ASP A 132 -19.70 -3.07 10.80
C ASP A 132 -19.24 -2.59 9.40
N PRO A 133 -18.33 -3.33 8.74
CA PRO A 133 -17.82 -2.93 7.44
C PRO A 133 -18.88 -3.09 6.35
N THR A 134 -19.16 -2.01 5.64
CA THR A 134 -20.14 -1.98 4.54
C THR A 134 -19.54 -2.30 3.17
N GLU A 135 -18.20 -2.40 3.07
CA GLU A 135 -17.46 -2.71 1.85
C GLU A 135 -16.46 -3.85 2.07
N ALA A 136 -16.00 -4.44 0.98
CA ALA A 136 -14.90 -5.40 1.03
C ALA A 136 -13.57 -4.68 1.34
N ALA A 137 -12.66 -5.36 2.04
CA ALA A 137 -11.36 -4.81 2.42
C ALA A 137 -10.52 -4.31 1.23
N HIS A 138 -10.58 -4.96 0.07
CA HIS A 138 -9.95 -4.48 -1.17
C HIS A 138 -10.98 -3.97 -2.19
N GLY A 139 -12.07 -3.38 -1.69
CA GLY A 139 -13.13 -2.76 -2.48
C GLY A 139 -12.70 -1.49 -3.22
N ALA A 140 -13.68 -0.77 -3.78
CA ALA A 140 -13.40 0.45 -4.54
C ALA A 140 -12.78 1.55 -3.68
N GLY A 141 -13.26 1.73 -2.44
CA GLY A 141 -12.70 2.70 -1.50
C GLY A 141 -11.23 2.42 -1.18
N PHE A 142 -10.88 1.15 -0.96
CA PHE A 142 -9.49 0.75 -0.75
C PHE A 142 -8.59 1.10 -1.95
N VAL A 143 -9.01 0.72 -3.16
CA VAL A 143 -8.21 0.97 -4.37
C VAL A 143 -8.01 2.47 -4.61
N ASP A 144 -9.04 3.30 -4.40
CA ASP A 144 -8.91 4.76 -4.49
C ASP A 144 -7.89 5.31 -3.48
N ARG A 145 -7.99 4.91 -2.20
CA ARG A 145 -7.05 5.33 -1.15
C ARG A 145 -5.63 4.90 -1.46
N PHE A 146 -5.44 3.64 -1.82
CA PHE A 146 -4.13 3.08 -2.13
C PHE A 146 -3.47 3.79 -3.32
N LEU A 147 -4.20 3.97 -4.43
CA LEU A 147 -3.67 4.68 -5.59
C LEU A 147 -3.41 6.16 -5.30
N THR A 148 -4.24 6.81 -4.48
CA THR A 148 -4.00 8.20 -4.04
C THR A 148 -2.70 8.31 -3.25
N LEU A 149 -2.50 7.46 -2.23
CA LEU A 149 -1.27 7.44 -1.43
C LEU A 149 -0.03 7.18 -2.30
N VAL A 150 -0.08 6.20 -3.20
CA VAL A 150 1.05 5.89 -4.09
C VAL A 150 1.36 7.06 -5.03
N GLY A 151 0.34 7.73 -5.56
CA GLY A 151 0.51 8.85 -6.49
C GLY A 151 1.16 10.06 -5.86
N GLU A 152 0.67 10.44 -4.68
CA GLU A 152 1.15 11.62 -3.96
C GLU A 152 2.52 11.40 -3.29
N ILE A 153 2.86 10.15 -2.93
CA ILE A 153 4.07 9.86 -2.13
C ILE A 153 5.19 9.25 -2.97
N ILE A 154 4.88 8.26 -3.82
CA ILE A 154 5.89 7.56 -4.64
C ILE A 154 6.02 8.25 -6.01
N GLY A 155 4.90 8.64 -6.61
CA GLY A 155 4.86 9.38 -7.87
C GLY A 155 3.79 8.90 -8.83
N ALA A 156 3.46 9.76 -9.80
CA ALA A 156 2.44 9.50 -10.81
C ALA A 156 2.77 8.27 -11.67
N GLU A 157 4.04 8.01 -11.93
CA GLU A 157 4.53 6.86 -12.68
C GLU A 157 4.23 5.54 -11.95
N ALA A 158 4.38 5.49 -10.62
CA ALA A 158 4.05 4.29 -9.85
C ALA A 158 2.55 3.97 -9.91
N VAL A 159 1.69 5.00 -9.85
CA VAL A 159 0.25 4.85 -10.04
C VAL A 159 -0.10 4.43 -11.45
N PHE A 160 0.54 5.00 -12.46
CA PHE A 160 0.32 4.61 -13.85
C PHE A 160 0.59 3.12 -14.05
N VAL A 161 1.72 2.63 -13.52
CA VAL A 161 2.07 1.21 -13.62
C VAL A 161 1.06 0.34 -12.89
N LEU A 162 0.67 0.68 -11.65
CA LEU A 162 -0.38 -0.05 -10.92
C LEU A 162 -1.70 -0.13 -11.71
N ARG A 163 -2.13 0.99 -12.31
CA ARG A 163 -3.33 1.01 -13.16
C ARG A 163 -3.18 0.14 -14.39
N ALA A 164 -2.03 0.19 -15.06
CA ALA A 164 -1.73 -0.65 -16.21
C ALA A 164 -1.68 -2.14 -15.86
N THR A 165 -1.41 -2.50 -14.60
CA THR A 165 -1.43 -3.89 -14.10
C THR A 165 -2.82 -4.41 -13.72
N GLY A 166 -3.87 -3.58 -13.82
CA GLY A 166 -5.26 -4.01 -13.72
C GLY A 166 -6.05 -3.51 -12.50
N ILE A 167 -5.47 -2.65 -11.65
CA ILE A 167 -6.22 -2.01 -10.56
C ILE A 167 -6.59 -0.56 -10.92
N THR A 168 -7.87 -0.30 -11.14
CA THR A 168 -8.40 1.05 -11.37
C THR A 168 -9.23 1.49 -10.17
N GLY A 169 -9.08 2.75 -9.76
CA GLY A 169 -9.98 3.38 -8.79
C GLY A 169 -11.42 3.32 -9.28
N GLY A 170 -12.38 3.33 -8.35
CA GLY A 170 -13.78 3.45 -8.74
C GLY A 170 -13.99 4.75 -9.53
N GLU A 171 -14.77 4.70 -10.61
CA GLU A 171 -15.27 5.91 -11.26
C GLU A 171 -15.95 6.77 -10.18
N GLN A 172 -15.46 7.99 -9.97
CA GLN A 172 -16.23 8.98 -9.24
C GLN A 172 -17.52 9.18 -10.04
N ARG A 173 -18.64 8.66 -9.54
CA ARG A 173 -19.94 9.10 -10.00
C ARG A 173 -20.10 10.54 -9.54
N THR A 174 -19.75 11.47 -10.44
CA THR A 174 -20.23 12.85 -10.44
C THR A 174 -21.74 12.91 -10.39
#